data_AF-A0A7V7EA63-F1
#
_entry.id   AF-A0A7V7EA63-F1
#
_cell.length_a   1.000
_cell.length_b   1.000
_cell.length_c   1.000
_cell.angle_alpha   90.00
_cell.angle_beta   90.00
_cell.angle_gamma   90.00
#
_symmetry.space_group_name_H-M   'P 1'
#
loop_
_entity.id
_entity.type
_entity.pdbx_description
1 polymer ?
#
loop_
_entity_poly.entity_id
_entity_poly.type
_entity_poly.pdbx_seq_one_letter_code
_entity_poly.pdbx_strand_id
1 'polypeptide(L)'
;MAEWTHEAQDYVDGYLAQVAALARHRRDDADAFVTQLRDRITRETEASGGALIALDQLRKTLAGIGTPEQAAGIETAQPAARPSAPQFQGAPVPPPMAPPSPSASMPVWIIVVVLVAVGVVVLVFFGSIVAAIAIPNVLRARISANESAAIRSLRTLAAAQTQHHAATGAYATDIAELHDPSAIQNQFIDATLAAGAKSGYTFQVTSEDPETSWEATATPLAPAKSGIRTFSIDESGIILSNGVPI
;
A
#
# COMPACT_ATOMS: atom_id res chain seq x y z
N MET A 1 11.75 28.71 -24.57
CA MET A 1 13.02 28.28 -23.95
C MET A 1 12.87 26.80 -23.70
N ALA A 2 13.76 25.97 -24.23
CA ALA A 2 13.71 24.54 -23.99
C ALA A 2 14.00 24.28 -22.50
N GLU A 3 13.21 23.42 -21.86
CA GLU A 3 13.39 23.09 -20.45
C GLU A 3 14.46 21.99 -20.35
N TRP A 4 15.50 22.26 -19.55
CA TRP A 4 16.62 21.34 -19.35
C TRP A 4 16.28 20.36 -18.22
N THR A 5 16.56 19.08 -18.39
CA THR A 5 16.45 18.15 -17.27
C THR A 5 17.53 18.43 -16.22
N HIS A 6 17.22 18.17 -14.95
CA HIS A 6 18.16 18.42 -13.84
C HIS A 6 19.50 17.69 -14.04
N GLU A 7 19.46 16.45 -14.55
CA GLU A 7 20.66 15.66 -14.88
C GLU A 7 21.50 16.26 -16.01
N ALA A 8 20.85 16.88 -17.01
CA ALA A 8 21.56 17.53 -18.11
C ALA A 8 22.26 18.82 -17.63
N GLN A 9 21.64 19.56 -16.70
CA GLN A 9 22.26 20.75 -16.10
C GLN A 9 23.52 20.38 -15.31
N ASP A 10 23.43 19.38 -14.42
CA ASP A 10 24.56 18.92 -13.61
C ASP A 10 25.74 18.45 -14.47
N TYR A 11 25.46 17.79 -15.61
CA TYR A 11 26.49 17.31 -16.52
C TYR A 11 27.21 18.45 -17.25
N VAL A 12 26.49 19.45 -17.76
CA VAL A 12 27.09 20.63 -18.41
C VAL A 12 27.95 21.41 -17.43
N ASP A 13 27.45 21.64 -16.21
CA ASP A 13 28.19 22.42 -15.23
C ASP A 13 29.47 21.70 -14.79
N GLY A 14 29.44 20.38 -14.66
CA GLY A 14 30.64 19.57 -14.43
C GLY A 14 31.67 19.68 -15.55
N TYR A 15 31.23 19.61 -16.82
CA TYR A 15 32.11 19.77 -17.98
C TYR A 15 32.75 21.16 -18.04
N LEU A 16 31.94 22.21 -17.87
CA LEU A 16 32.43 23.60 -17.89
C LEU A 16 33.41 23.88 -16.74
N ALA A 17 33.19 23.31 -15.54
CA ALA A 17 34.10 23.44 -14.41
C ALA A 17 35.49 22.83 -14.71
N GLN A 18 35.54 21.68 -15.38
CA GLN A 18 36.81 21.05 -15.80
C GLN A 18 37.54 21.90 -16.86
N VAL A 19 36.81 22.40 -17.86
CA VAL A 19 37.37 23.31 -18.88
C VAL A 19 37.90 24.60 -18.23
N ALA A 20 37.16 25.18 -17.27
CA ALA A 20 37.58 26.37 -16.54
C ALA A 20 38.83 26.13 -15.68
N ALA A 21 38.94 24.96 -15.04
CA ALA A 21 40.12 24.58 -14.27
C ALA A 21 41.36 24.44 -15.17
N LEU A 22 41.19 23.89 -16.36
CA LEU A 22 42.27 23.69 -17.33
C LEU A 22 42.69 25.02 -18.00
N ALA A 23 41.73 25.90 -18.29
CA ALA A 23 41.97 27.21 -18.90
C ALA A 23 42.65 28.21 -17.95
N ARG A 24 42.31 28.18 -16.64
CA ARG A 24 42.91 29.04 -15.61
C ARG A 24 44.43 28.88 -15.48
N HIS A 25 44.99 27.74 -15.88
CA HIS A 25 46.44 27.52 -15.83
C HIS A 25 47.20 28.27 -16.94
N ARG A 26 46.53 28.80 -17.98
CA ARG A 26 47.22 29.34 -19.17
C ARG A 26 46.79 30.75 -19.61
N ARG A 27 45.61 31.24 -19.22
CA ARG A 27 45.15 32.61 -19.57
C ARG A 27 44.28 33.23 -18.49
N ASP A 28 44.41 34.56 -18.34
CA ASP A 28 43.64 35.40 -17.42
C ASP A 28 42.15 35.59 -17.82
N ASP A 29 41.75 35.11 -19.00
CA ASP A 29 40.39 35.28 -19.57
C ASP A 29 39.53 34.01 -19.56
N ALA A 30 39.77 33.08 -18.62
CA ALA A 30 39.10 31.78 -18.57
C ALA A 30 37.56 31.89 -18.48
N ASP A 31 37.04 32.88 -17.75
CA ASP A 31 35.60 33.06 -17.54
C ASP A 31 34.87 33.52 -18.81
N ALA A 32 35.52 34.34 -19.64
CA ALA A 32 34.97 34.78 -20.93
C ALA A 32 34.86 33.61 -21.91
N PHE A 33 35.87 32.73 -21.93
CA PHE A 33 35.86 31.52 -22.75
C PHE A 33 34.76 30.54 -22.33
N VAL A 34 34.61 30.30 -21.02
CA VAL A 34 33.56 29.41 -20.48
C VAL A 34 32.18 29.95 -20.80
N THR A 35 31.98 31.26 -20.72
CA THR A 35 30.71 31.91 -21.06
C THR A 35 30.39 31.74 -22.55
N GLN A 36 31.37 31.97 -23.43
CA GLN A 36 31.21 31.76 -24.87
C GLN A 36 30.91 30.29 -25.22
N LEU A 37 31.53 29.35 -24.51
CA LEU A 37 31.31 27.92 -24.70
C LEU A 37 29.92 27.49 -24.24
N ARG A 38 29.46 27.99 -23.08
CA ARG A 38 28.10 27.79 -22.59
C ARG A 38 27.06 28.26 -23.60
N ASP A 39 27.20 29.50 -24.09
CA ASP A 39 26.28 30.07 -25.09
C ASP A 39 26.25 29.27 -26.38
N ARG A 40 27.41 28.74 -26.81
CA ARG A 40 27.49 27.88 -27.98
C ARG A 40 26.76 26.55 -27.77
N ILE A 41 26.98 25.89 -26.63
CA ILE A 41 26.31 24.62 -26.29
C ILE A 41 24.80 24.84 -26.24
N THR A 42 24.32 25.91 -25.59
CA THR A 42 22.88 26.21 -25.51
C THR A 42 22.28 26.41 -26.90
N ARG A 43 22.92 27.18 -27.79
CA ARG A 43 22.44 27.39 -29.17
C ARG A 43 22.41 26.11 -30.00
N GLU A 44 23.47 25.29 -29.95
CA GLU A 44 23.54 24.03 -30.71
C GLU A 44 22.50 23.01 -30.21
N THR A 45 22.21 23.05 -28.90
CA THR A 45 21.22 22.15 -28.30
C THR A 45 19.78 22.58 -28.60
N GLU A 46 19.49 23.89 -28.61
CA GLU A 46 18.18 24.42 -29.01
C GLU A 46 17.91 24.22 -30.52
N ALA A 47 18.93 24.34 -31.37
CA ALA A 47 18.80 24.10 -32.82
C ALA A 47 18.49 22.64 -33.17
N SER A 48 18.78 21.70 -32.27
CA SER A 48 18.56 20.26 -32.47
C SER A 48 17.12 19.80 -32.20
N GLY A 49 16.20 20.71 -31.82
CA GLY A 49 14.76 20.55 -32.03
C GLY A 49 14.00 19.62 -31.07
N GLY A 50 14.05 19.87 -29.76
CA GLY A 50 13.19 19.21 -28.77
C GLY A 50 12.68 20.16 -27.69
N ALA A 51 11.43 19.98 -27.24
CA ALA A 51 10.85 20.78 -26.13
C ALA A 51 11.52 20.49 -24.77
N LEU A 52 12.18 19.34 -24.63
CA LEU A 52 12.95 18.92 -23.47
C LEU A 52 14.33 18.45 -23.91
N ILE A 53 15.37 19.03 -23.31
CA ILE A 53 16.77 18.64 -23.58
C ILE A 53 17.14 17.53 -22.61
N ALA A 54 17.14 16.29 -23.11
CA ALA A 54 17.56 15.11 -22.35
C ALA A 54 19.08 14.91 -22.38
N LEU A 55 19.62 14.28 -21.33
CA LEU A 55 21.05 13.98 -21.14
C LEU A 55 21.70 13.28 -22.36
N ASP A 56 20.95 12.41 -23.04
CA ASP A 56 21.45 11.66 -24.20
C ASP A 56 21.69 12.57 -25.43
N GLN A 57 20.83 13.56 -25.65
CA GLN A 57 21.02 14.58 -26.71
C GLN A 57 22.19 15.49 -26.38
N LEU A 58 22.31 15.91 -25.12
CA LEU A 58 23.44 16.69 -24.65
C LEU A 58 24.76 15.93 -24.84
N ARG A 59 24.81 14.64 -24.50
CA ARG A 59 26.00 13.80 -24.66
C ARG A 59 26.40 13.68 -26.13
N LYS A 60 25.44 13.55 -27.04
CA LYS A 60 25.69 13.52 -28.49
C LYS A 60 26.26 14.84 -29.00
N THR A 61 25.78 15.96 -28.47
CA THR A 61 26.25 17.32 -28.82
C THR A 61 27.66 17.56 -28.30
N LEU A 62 27.93 17.21 -27.03
CA LEU A 62 29.26 17.33 -26.43
C LEU A 62 30.28 16.39 -27.06
N ALA A 63 29.88 15.21 -27.53
CA ALA A 63 30.75 14.33 -28.31
C ALA A 63 31.24 14.98 -29.62
N GLY A 64 30.48 15.91 -30.19
CA GLY A 64 30.90 16.71 -31.36
C GLY A 64 31.88 17.85 -31.01
N ILE A 65 31.87 18.32 -29.76
CA ILE A 65 32.75 19.40 -29.27
C ILE A 65 34.12 18.84 -28.83
N GLY A 66 34.17 17.57 -28.41
CA GLY A 66 35.40 16.87 -28.02
C GLY A 66 35.62 16.82 -26.51
N THR A 67 36.71 16.15 -26.09
CA THR A 67 37.07 16.06 -24.67
C THR A 67 37.37 17.45 -24.09
N PRO A 68 37.22 17.68 -22.78
CA PRO A 68 37.49 18.99 -22.17
C PRO A 68 38.92 19.50 -22.43
N GLU A 69 39.87 18.60 -22.67
CA GLU A 69 41.26 18.90 -23.07
C GLU A 69 41.38 19.41 -24.52
N GLN A 70 40.60 18.84 -25.43
CA GLN A 70 40.52 19.27 -26.83
C GLN A 70 39.77 20.61 -26.95
N ALA A 71 38.68 20.78 -26.20
CA ALA A 71 37.91 22.02 -26.15
C ALA A 71 38.74 23.19 -25.59
N ALA A 72 39.66 22.92 -24.65
CA ALA A 72 40.63 23.90 -24.15
C ALA A 72 41.79 24.20 -25.14
N GLY A 73 41.79 23.60 -26.33
CA GLY A 73 42.79 23.86 -27.37
C GLY A 73 44.19 23.33 -27.03
N ILE A 74 44.30 22.23 -26.28
CA ILE A 74 45.59 21.56 -26.07
C ILE A 74 45.94 20.79 -27.34
N GLU A 75 46.54 21.49 -28.31
CA GLU A 75 47.27 20.86 -29.40
C GLU A 75 48.42 20.05 -28.77
N THR A 76 48.50 18.76 -29.10
CA THR A 76 49.56 17.87 -28.66
C THR A 76 50.91 18.52 -28.90
N ALA A 77 51.53 19.03 -27.84
CA ALA A 77 52.89 19.53 -27.90
C ALA A 77 53.81 18.36 -28.28
N GLN A 78 54.35 18.43 -29.49
CA GLN A 78 55.48 17.65 -29.96
C GLN A 78 56.54 17.56 -28.84
N PRO A 79 56.99 16.36 -28.41
CA PRO A 79 57.99 16.29 -27.36
C PRO A 79 59.33 16.82 -27.89
N ALA A 80 59.77 17.93 -27.31
CA ALA A 80 61.10 18.49 -27.51
C ALA A 80 62.17 17.43 -27.22
N ALA A 81 63.21 17.39 -28.06
CA ALA A 81 64.34 16.49 -27.93
C ALA A 81 64.96 16.58 -26.51
N ARG A 82 64.91 15.46 -25.79
CA ARG A 82 65.58 15.32 -24.49
C ARG A 82 67.10 15.21 -24.67
N PRO A 83 67.92 15.90 -23.86
CA PRO A 83 69.33 15.56 -23.75
C PRO A 83 69.50 14.12 -23.22
N SER A 84 70.53 13.44 -23.70
CA SER A 84 70.88 12.06 -23.36
C SER A 84 70.93 11.85 -21.85
N ALA A 85 70.09 10.96 -21.33
CA ALA A 85 70.06 10.62 -19.90
C ALA A 85 71.34 9.86 -19.48
N PRO A 86 71.85 10.06 -18.26
CA PRO A 86 72.86 9.17 -17.68
C PRO A 86 72.30 7.73 -17.57
N GLN A 87 73.15 6.73 -17.83
CA GLN A 87 72.76 5.33 -17.77
C GLN A 87 72.42 4.95 -16.31
N PHE A 88 71.13 4.84 -16.02
CA PHE A 88 70.65 4.22 -14.79
C PHE A 88 70.85 2.70 -14.90
N GLN A 89 71.84 2.20 -14.15
CA GLN A 89 72.04 0.78 -13.93
C GLN A 89 70.76 0.20 -13.33
N GLY A 90 70.23 -0.87 -13.95
CA GLY A 90 68.85 -1.33 -13.79
C GLY A 90 68.36 -1.39 -12.35
N ALA A 91 67.36 -0.57 -12.04
CA ALA A 91 66.49 -0.80 -10.89
C ALA A 91 65.71 -2.12 -11.12
N PRO A 92 65.44 -2.92 -10.08
CA PRO A 92 64.62 -4.12 -10.20
C PRO A 92 63.26 -3.74 -10.79
N VAL A 93 62.87 -4.44 -11.85
CA VAL A 93 61.60 -4.23 -12.55
C VAL A 93 60.47 -4.41 -11.53
N PRO A 94 59.59 -3.41 -11.31
CA PRO A 94 58.42 -3.63 -10.47
C PRO A 94 57.56 -4.74 -11.10
N PRO A 95 57.00 -5.66 -10.30
CA PRO A 95 56.16 -6.73 -10.82
C PRO A 95 55.00 -6.13 -11.64
N PRO A 96 54.51 -6.85 -12.67
CA PRO A 96 53.45 -6.35 -13.55
C PRO A 96 52.27 -5.87 -12.71
N MET A 97 51.84 -4.63 -12.96
CA MET A 97 50.67 -4.03 -12.30
C MET A 97 49.47 -4.96 -12.53
N ALA A 98 48.92 -5.51 -11.46
CA ALA A 98 47.76 -6.39 -11.56
C ALA A 98 46.63 -5.64 -12.30
N PRO A 99 45.90 -6.30 -13.22
CA PRO A 99 44.78 -5.68 -13.89
C PRO A 99 43.74 -5.19 -12.87
N PRO A 100 43.00 -4.10 -13.15
CA PRO A 100 41.92 -3.67 -12.26
C PRO A 100 40.94 -4.84 -12.05
N SER A 101 40.62 -5.12 -10.79
CA SER A 101 39.65 -6.15 -10.43
C SER A 101 38.33 -5.93 -11.19
N PRO A 102 37.69 -6.98 -11.72
CA PRO A 102 36.38 -6.83 -12.35
C PRO A 102 35.42 -6.23 -11.33
N SER A 103 34.74 -5.14 -11.71
CA SER A 103 33.57 -4.64 -11.00
C SER A 103 32.62 -5.81 -10.77
N ALA A 104 32.34 -6.11 -9.51
CA ALA A 104 31.42 -7.17 -9.14
C ALA A 104 30.03 -6.81 -9.67
N SER A 105 29.69 -7.31 -10.86
CA SER A 105 28.34 -7.25 -11.40
C SER A 105 27.45 -7.99 -10.42
N MET A 106 26.55 -7.28 -9.74
CA MET A 106 25.59 -7.95 -8.85
C MET A 106 24.89 -9.04 -9.66
N PRO A 107 24.91 -10.30 -9.20
CA PRO A 107 24.24 -11.37 -9.91
C PRO A 107 22.77 -11.01 -10.11
N VAL A 108 22.24 -11.21 -11.31
CA VAL A 108 20.85 -10.88 -11.66
C VAL A 108 19.84 -11.54 -10.71
N TRP A 109 20.16 -12.73 -10.17
CA TRP A 109 19.32 -13.38 -9.17
C TRP A 109 19.20 -12.57 -7.87
N ILE A 110 20.22 -11.81 -7.47
CA ILE A 110 20.14 -10.90 -6.32
C ILE A 110 19.12 -9.80 -6.61
N ILE A 111 19.14 -9.22 -7.81
CA ILE A 111 18.17 -8.19 -8.20
C ILE A 111 16.75 -8.75 -8.15
N VAL A 112 16.53 -9.97 -8.66
CA VAL A 112 15.22 -10.64 -8.61
C VAL A 112 14.78 -10.89 -7.17
N VAL A 113 15.67 -11.41 -6.32
CA VAL A 113 15.38 -11.66 -4.89
C VAL A 113 15.06 -10.36 -4.17
N VAL A 114 15.82 -9.29 -4.43
CA VAL A 114 15.59 -7.96 -3.83
C VAL A 114 14.25 -7.40 -4.30
N LEU A 115 13.90 -7.49 -5.59
CA LEU A 115 12.60 -7.03 -6.09
C LEU A 115 11.44 -7.77 -5.43
N VAL A 116 11.54 -9.10 -5.28
CA VAL A 116 10.52 -9.90 -4.60
C VAL A 116 10.43 -9.54 -3.11
N ALA A 117 11.57 -9.40 -2.43
CA ALA A 117 11.62 -9.05 -1.01
C ALA A 117 11.01 -7.66 -0.76
N VAL A 118 11.35 -6.67 -1.59
CA VAL A 118 10.77 -5.33 -1.53
C VAL A 118 9.26 -5.38 -1.77
N GLY A 119 8.80 -6.14 -2.76
CA GLY A 119 7.37 -6.32 -3.04
C GLY A 119 6.59 -6.88 -1.85
N VAL A 120 7.12 -7.90 -1.18
CA VAL A 120 6.48 -8.51 0.00
C VAL A 120 6.44 -7.52 1.17
N VAL A 121 7.52 -6.80 1.45
CA VAL A 121 7.57 -5.82 2.54
C VAL A 121 6.55 -4.70 2.31
N VAL A 122 6.47 -4.18 1.09
CA VAL A 122 5.50 -3.16 0.70
C VAL A 122 4.07 -3.69 0.88
N LEU A 123 3.78 -4.90 0.41
CA LEU A 123 2.46 -5.51 0.54
C LEU A 123 2.03 -5.69 2.00
N VAL A 124 2.93 -6.22 2.85
CA VAL A 124 2.64 -6.43 4.28
C VAL A 124 2.47 -5.10 5.00
N PHE A 125 3.29 -4.09 4.70
CA PHE A 125 3.19 -2.77 5.32
C PHE A 125 1.82 -2.15 5.07
N PHE A 126 1.42 -1.98 3.81
CA PHE A 126 0.12 -1.38 3.47
C PHE A 126 -1.06 -2.27 3.90
N GLY A 127 -0.94 -3.60 3.73
CA GLY A 127 -1.97 -4.54 4.16
C GLY A 127 -2.26 -4.46 5.67
N SER A 128 -1.22 -4.33 6.49
CA SER A 128 -1.37 -4.21 7.95
C SER A 128 -2.05 -2.90 8.38
N ILE A 129 -1.81 -1.80 7.68
CA ILE A 129 -2.45 -0.50 7.95
C ILE A 129 -3.96 -0.59 7.67
N VAL A 130 -4.34 -1.14 6.50
CA VAL A 130 -5.74 -1.33 6.15
C VAL A 130 -6.41 -2.29 7.13
N ALA A 131 -5.75 -3.41 7.47
CA ALA A 131 -6.27 -4.36 8.45
C ALA A 131 -6.44 -3.73 9.84
N ALA A 132 -5.51 -2.89 10.29
CA ALA A 132 -5.59 -2.23 11.60
C ALA A 132 -6.81 -1.30 11.72
N ILE A 133 -7.19 -0.61 10.64
CA ILE A 133 -8.40 0.24 10.60
C ILE A 133 -9.66 -0.63 10.38
N ALA A 134 -9.56 -1.64 9.53
CA ALA A 134 -10.69 -2.46 9.14
C ALA A 134 -11.14 -3.42 10.26
N ILE A 135 -10.23 -4.10 10.96
CA ILE A 135 -10.55 -5.08 12.01
C ILE A 135 -11.52 -4.51 13.08
N PRO A 136 -11.29 -3.34 13.71
CA PRO A 136 -12.21 -2.81 14.71
C PRO A 136 -13.57 -2.47 14.10
N ASN A 137 -13.59 -1.95 12.87
CA ASN A 137 -14.82 -1.60 12.17
C ASN A 137 -15.61 -2.84 11.72
N VAL A 138 -14.91 -3.89 11.29
CA VAL A 138 -15.51 -5.17 10.89
C VAL A 138 -16.15 -5.86 12.09
N LEU A 139 -15.52 -5.81 13.27
CA LEU A 139 -16.13 -6.36 14.49
C LEU A 139 -17.40 -5.60 14.88
N ARG A 140 -17.36 -4.26 14.85
CA ARG A 140 -18.54 -3.43 15.13
C ARG A 140 -19.67 -3.67 14.12
N ALA A 141 -19.33 -3.79 12.84
CA ALA A 141 -20.30 -4.10 11.79
C ALA A 141 -20.95 -5.47 12.00
N ARG A 142 -20.17 -6.49 12.40
CA ARG A 142 -20.69 -7.82 12.74
C ARG A 142 -21.63 -7.77 13.94
N ILE A 143 -21.27 -7.04 15.00
CA ILE A 143 -22.13 -6.84 16.17
C ILE A 143 -23.45 -6.20 15.76
N SER A 144 -23.43 -5.10 15.01
CA SER A 144 -24.65 -4.42 14.56
C SER A 144 -25.52 -5.31 13.66
N ALA A 145 -24.91 -6.11 12.78
CA ALA A 145 -25.62 -7.06 11.93
C ALA A 145 -26.28 -8.18 12.76
N ASN A 146 -25.59 -8.70 13.76
CA ASN A 146 -26.12 -9.71 14.68
C ASN A 146 -27.28 -9.14 15.53
N GLU A 147 -27.12 -7.93 16.08
CA GLU A 147 -28.18 -7.23 16.81
C GLU A 147 -29.43 -7.02 15.94
N SER A 148 -29.24 -6.58 14.69
CA SER A 148 -30.34 -6.43 13.73
C SER A 148 -31.00 -7.77 13.37
N ALA A 149 -30.22 -8.84 13.27
CA ALA A 149 -30.74 -10.18 13.02
C ALA A 149 -31.53 -10.71 14.23
N ALA A 150 -31.07 -10.44 15.46
CA ALA A 150 -31.78 -10.83 16.67
C ALA A 150 -33.15 -10.14 16.79
N ILE A 151 -33.20 -8.83 16.52
CA ILE A 151 -34.46 -8.06 16.48
C ILE A 151 -35.43 -8.66 15.44
N ARG A 152 -34.92 -9.07 14.26
CA ARG A 152 -35.77 -9.73 13.25
C ARG A 152 -36.29 -11.08 13.74
N SER A 153 -35.44 -11.91 14.33
CA SER A 153 -35.84 -13.20 14.89
C SER A 153 -36.88 -13.04 16.02
N LEU A 154 -36.76 -12.01 16.86
CA LEU A 154 -37.76 -11.71 17.90
C LEU A 154 -39.12 -11.34 17.28
N ARG A 155 -39.16 -10.57 16.19
CA ARG A 155 -40.41 -10.31 15.45
C ARG A 155 -41.00 -11.58 14.84
N THR A 156 -40.16 -12.47 14.34
CA THR A 156 -40.60 -13.78 13.86
C THR A 156 -41.18 -14.62 14.99
N LEU A 157 -40.57 -14.62 16.18
CA LEU A 157 -41.11 -15.29 17.37
C LEU A 157 -42.45 -14.70 17.79
N ALA A 158 -42.61 -13.37 17.79
CA ALA A 158 -43.89 -12.74 18.09
C ALA A 158 -45.00 -13.18 17.13
N ALA A 159 -44.72 -13.19 15.82
CA ALA A 159 -45.68 -13.67 14.83
C ALA A 159 -46.01 -15.16 15.02
N ALA A 160 -45.01 -15.98 15.33
CA ALA A 160 -45.20 -17.40 15.61
C ALA A 160 -46.03 -17.64 16.87
N GLN A 161 -45.83 -16.84 17.91
CA GLN A 161 -46.61 -16.89 19.15
C GLN A 161 -48.09 -16.57 18.90
N THR A 162 -48.38 -15.52 18.13
CA THR A 162 -49.76 -15.21 17.75
C THR A 162 -50.40 -16.33 16.93
N GLN A 163 -49.65 -16.98 16.03
CA GLN A 163 -50.15 -18.11 15.25
C GLN A 163 -50.40 -19.35 16.12
N HIS A 164 -49.49 -19.64 17.05
CA HIS A 164 -49.62 -20.75 18.00
C HIS A 164 -50.83 -20.56 18.92
N HIS A 165 -51.02 -19.35 19.44
CA HIS A 165 -52.19 -18.98 20.27
C HIS A 165 -53.50 -19.12 19.49
N ALA A 166 -53.53 -18.65 18.24
CA ALA A 166 -54.71 -18.82 17.37
C ALA A 166 -55.05 -20.29 17.08
N ALA A 167 -54.05 -21.18 17.06
CA ALA A 167 -54.24 -22.60 16.77
C ALA A 167 -54.59 -23.44 18.02
N THR A 168 -54.00 -23.12 19.17
CA THR A 168 -54.09 -23.95 20.39
C THR A 168 -54.89 -23.31 21.53
N GLY A 169 -55.14 -22.01 21.45
CA GLY A 169 -55.74 -21.21 22.52
C GLY A 169 -54.76 -20.70 23.58
N ALA A 170 -53.47 -21.01 23.45
CA ALA A 170 -52.42 -20.59 24.38
C ALA A 170 -51.10 -20.26 23.66
N TYR A 171 -50.31 -19.37 24.24
CA TYR A 171 -48.95 -19.08 23.82
C TYR A 171 -48.02 -20.26 24.16
N ALA A 172 -46.97 -20.42 23.36
CA ALA A 172 -45.94 -21.42 23.61
C ALA A 172 -45.12 -21.04 24.84
N THR A 173 -44.86 -22.02 25.70
CA THR A 173 -44.07 -21.84 26.93
C THR A 173 -42.57 -22.07 26.72
N ASP A 174 -42.21 -22.75 25.62
CA ASP A 174 -40.84 -23.00 25.19
C ASP A 174 -40.71 -22.76 23.68
N ILE A 175 -39.51 -22.36 23.24
CA ILE A 175 -39.25 -22.09 21.83
C ILE A 175 -39.39 -23.34 20.95
N ALA A 176 -39.19 -24.54 21.50
CA ALA A 176 -39.34 -25.80 20.80
C ALA A 176 -40.81 -26.11 20.44
N GLU A 177 -41.78 -25.60 21.19
CA GLU A 177 -43.22 -25.78 20.90
C GLU A 177 -43.63 -25.05 19.62
N LEU A 178 -42.90 -24.00 19.23
CA LEU A 178 -43.13 -23.25 18.00
C LEU A 178 -42.59 -23.96 16.74
N HIS A 179 -41.93 -25.10 16.91
CA HIS A 179 -41.41 -25.91 15.81
C HIS A 179 -41.55 -27.40 16.11
N ASP A 180 -42.66 -28.00 15.69
CA ASP A 180 -42.82 -29.45 15.72
C ASP A 180 -42.37 -30.07 14.38
N PRO A 181 -41.26 -30.85 14.36
CA PRO A 181 -40.80 -31.50 13.14
C PRO A 181 -41.75 -32.62 12.66
N SER A 182 -42.63 -33.13 13.53
CA SER A 182 -43.57 -34.21 13.22
C SER A 182 -44.92 -33.70 12.69
N ALA A 183 -45.28 -32.46 13.01
CA ALA A 183 -46.53 -31.83 12.56
C ALA A 183 -46.23 -30.65 11.63
N ILE A 184 -46.47 -30.83 10.33
CA ILE A 184 -46.29 -29.78 9.30
C ILE A 184 -47.04 -28.48 9.67
N GLN A 185 -48.15 -28.59 10.41
CA GLN A 185 -48.98 -27.45 10.79
C GLN A 185 -48.43 -26.61 11.96
N ASN A 186 -47.42 -27.11 12.69
CA ASN A 186 -46.83 -26.45 13.87
C ASN A 186 -45.37 -26.04 13.63
N GLN A 187 -44.99 -25.76 12.38
CA GLN A 187 -43.66 -25.25 12.01
C GLN A 187 -43.73 -23.74 11.79
N PHE A 188 -43.99 -22.98 12.87
CA PHE A 188 -44.16 -21.53 12.80
C PHE A 188 -42.82 -20.79 12.66
N ILE A 189 -41.73 -21.39 13.15
CA ILE A 189 -40.36 -20.88 13.03
C ILE A 189 -39.42 -21.88 12.35
N ASP A 190 -38.25 -21.40 11.92
CA ASP A 190 -37.22 -22.26 11.34
C ASP A 190 -36.49 -23.09 12.40
N ALA A 191 -36.00 -24.26 12.00
CA ALA A 191 -35.32 -25.21 12.90
C ALA A 191 -34.08 -24.62 13.60
N THR A 192 -33.39 -23.64 13.00
CA THR A 192 -32.21 -23.02 13.64
C THR A 192 -32.63 -22.07 14.77
N LEU A 193 -33.72 -21.33 14.59
CA LEU A 193 -34.28 -20.48 15.64
C LEU A 193 -34.89 -21.34 16.76
N ALA A 194 -35.59 -22.43 16.39
CA ALA A 194 -36.14 -23.40 17.34
C ALA A 194 -35.06 -24.09 18.20
N ALA A 195 -33.82 -24.22 17.69
CA ALA A 195 -32.69 -24.72 18.46
C ALA A 195 -32.19 -23.72 19.54
N GLY A 196 -32.77 -22.52 19.62
CA GLY A 196 -32.49 -21.53 20.67
C GLY A 196 -31.24 -20.68 20.43
N ALA A 197 -30.51 -20.85 19.32
CA ALA A 197 -29.33 -20.04 19.01
C ALA A 197 -29.24 -19.70 17.52
N LYS A 198 -29.19 -18.39 17.20
CA LYS A 198 -29.12 -17.90 15.81
C LYS A 198 -28.37 -16.57 15.74
N SER A 199 -27.52 -16.43 14.73
CA SER A 199 -26.79 -15.18 14.45
C SER A 199 -26.01 -14.59 15.65
N GLY A 200 -25.43 -15.45 16.51
CA GLY A 200 -24.66 -15.03 17.68
C GLY A 200 -25.51 -14.64 18.89
N TYR A 201 -26.82 -14.86 18.85
CA TYR A 201 -27.74 -14.66 19.96
C TYR A 201 -28.40 -15.98 20.37
N THR A 202 -28.66 -16.13 21.66
CA THR A 202 -29.50 -17.17 22.25
C THR A 202 -30.88 -16.62 22.51
N PHE A 203 -31.90 -17.38 22.12
CA PHE A 203 -33.30 -17.03 22.22
C PHE A 203 -33.97 -17.93 23.24
N GLN A 204 -34.72 -17.32 24.14
CA GLN A 204 -35.59 -18.02 25.08
C GLN A 204 -36.98 -17.43 24.98
N VAL A 205 -37.97 -18.29 25.13
CA VAL A 205 -39.38 -17.96 25.25
C VAL A 205 -39.82 -18.45 26.61
N THR A 206 -40.53 -17.61 27.33
CA THR A 206 -41.11 -17.94 28.63
C THR A 206 -42.51 -17.36 28.72
N SER A 207 -43.37 -17.99 29.52
CA SER A 207 -44.73 -17.54 29.74
C SER A 207 -45.10 -17.76 31.20
N GLU A 208 -45.56 -16.73 31.89
CA GLU A 208 -46.11 -16.86 33.26
C GLU A 208 -47.58 -17.31 33.23
N ASP A 209 -48.35 -16.81 32.26
CA ASP A 209 -49.73 -17.20 32.00
C ASP A 209 -49.94 -17.41 30.48
N PRO A 210 -49.87 -18.66 29.99
CA PRO A 210 -49.93 -18.97 28.56
C PRO A 210 -51.20 -18.49 27.85
N GLU A 211 -52.29 -18.21 28.57
CA GLU A 211 -53.50 -17.69 27.93
C GLU A 211 -53.39 -16.20 27.59
N THR A 212 -52.55 -15.44 28.31
CA THR A 212 -52.59 -13.98 28.30
C THR A 212 -51.24 -13.29 28.08
N SER A 213 -50.12 -13.89 28.52
CA SER A 213 -48.80 -13.25 28.50
C SER A 213 -47.71 -14.18 27.97
N TRP A 214 -46.69 -13.61 27.35
CA TRP A 214 -45.46 -14.31 27.00
C TRP A 214 -44.33 -13.30 26.81
N GLU A 215 -43.10 -13.74 27.04
CA GLU A 215 -41.91 -12.94 26.77
C GLU A 215 -40.90 -13.78 25.99
N ALA A 216 -40.30 -13.19 24.96
CA ALA A 216 -39.13 -13.74 24.31
C ALA A 216 -37.92 -12.83 24.53
N THR A 217 -36.82 -13.42 24.98
CA THR A 217 -35.56 -12.73 25.23
C THR A 217 -34.47 -13.23 24.29
N ALA A 218 -33.70 -12.30 23.72
CA ALA A 218 -32.49 -12.55 22.97
C ALA A 218 -31.27 -12.03 23.74
N THR A 219 -30.39 -12.94 24.14
CA THR A 219 -29.13 -12.65 24.83
C THR A 219 -27.92 -12.94 23.94
N PRO A 220 -26.84 -12.14 23.99
CA PRO A 220 -25.67 -12.38 23.15
C PRO A 220 -24.91 -13.63 23.64
N LEU A 221 -24.60 -14.56 22.72
CA LEU A 221 -23.91 -15.82 23.04
C LEU A 221 -22.48 -15.59 23.58
N ALA A 222 -21.82 -14.57 23.04
CA ALA A 222 -20.51 -14.11 23.48
C ALA A 222 -20.54 -12.59 23.67
N PRO A 223 -20.69 -12.09 24.90
CA PRO A 223 -20.75 -10.66 25.20
C PRO A 223 -19.55 -9.90 24.61
N ALA A 224 -19.80 -8.69 24.07
CA ALA A 224 -18.82 -7.80 23.42
C ALA A 224 -18.14 -8.36 22.15
N LYS A 225 -18.50 -9.58 21.70
CA LYS A 225 -18.03 -10.16 20.43
C LYS A 225 -19.18 -10.43 19.46
N SER A 226 -20.22 -11.09 19.94
CA SER A 226 -21.41 -11.43 19.15
C SER A 226 -22.49 -10.35 19.23
N GLY A 227 -22.54 -9.61 20.33
CA GLY A 227 -23.55 -8.60 20.64
C GLY A 227 -23.18 -7.85 21.93
N ILE A 228 -23.73 -6.65 22.12
CA ILE A 228 -23.55 -5.85 23.34
C ILE A 228 -24.88 -5.74 24.10
N ARG A 229 -25.97 -5.54 23.37
CA ARG A 229 -27.30 -5.33 23.94
C ARG A 229 -28.06 -6.65 24.04
N THR A 230 -28.90 -6.77 25.07
CA THR A 230 -29.97 -7.76 25.13
C THR A 230 -31.24 -7.14 24.55
N PHE A 231 -32.11 -7.99 24.01
CA PHE A 231 -33.40 -7.57 23.49
C PHE A 231 -34.48 -8.46 24.07
N SER A 232 -35.65 -7.89 24.36
CA SER A 232 -36.84 -8.66 24.69
C SER A 232 -38.05 -8.14 23.94
N ILE A 233 -39.06 -8.97 23.78
CA ILE A 233 -40.36 -8.65 23.21
C ILE A 233 -41.40 -9.43 23.99
N ASP A 234 -42.55 -8.80 24.23
CA ASP A 234 -43.69 -9.39 24.93
C ASP A 234 -44.93 -9.42 24.01
N GLU A 235 -46.08 -9.79 24.56
CA GLU A 235 -47.35 -9.81 23.83
C GLU A 235 -47.79 -8.44 23.30
N SER A 236 -47.24 -7.33 23.81
CA SER A 236 -47.51 -5.99 23.28
C SER A 236 -46.86 -5.75 21.91
N GLY A 237 -45.87 -6.58 21.55
CA GLY A 237 -45.11 -6.47 20.31
C GLY A 237 -44.04 -5.36 20.32
N ILE A 238 -43.85 -4.69 21.45
CA ILE A 238 -42.80 -3.68 21.63
C ILE A 238 -41.48 -4.38 21.90
N ILE A 239 -40.44 -3.98 21.16
CA ILE A 239 -39.09 -4.49 21.40
C ILE A 239 -38.41 -3.61 22.42
N LEU A 240 -37.94 -4.21 23.50
CA LEU A 240 -37.10 -3.58 24.49
C LEU A 240 -35.64 -3.94 24.21
N SER A 241 -34.75 -3.00 24.46
CA SER A 241 -33.31 -3.23 24.49
C SER A 241 -32.76 -2.88 25.86
N ASN A 242 -32.13 -3.86 26.51
CA ASN A 242 -31.71 -3.78 27.91
C ASN A 242 -32.86 -3.31 28.83
N GLY A 243 -34.10 -3.73 28.55
CA GLY A 243 -35.30 -3.32 29.29
C GLY A 243 -35.87 -1.94 28.95
N VAL A 244 -35.38 -1.26 27.90
CA VAL A 244 -35.88 0.05 27.45
C VAL A 244 -36.45 -0.05 26.04
N PRO A 245 -37.68 0.42 25.76
CA PRO A 245 -38.27 0.40 24.41
C PRO A 245 -37.40 1.09 23.35
N ILE A 246 -37.38 0.56 22.13
CA ILE A 246 -36.61 1.09 20.97
C ILE A 246 -37.43 1.32 19.71
#